data_AF-A0A817L4D5-F1
#
_entry.id   AF-A0A817L4D5-F1
#
_cell.length_a   1.000
_cell.length_b   1.000
_cell.length_c   1.000
_cell.angle_alpha   90.00
_cell.angle_beta   90.00
_cell.angle_gamma   90.00
#
_symmetry.space_group_name_H-M   'P 1'
#
loop_
_entity.id
_entity.type
_entity.pdbx_description
1 polymer ?
#
loop_
_entity_poly.entity_id
_entity_poly.type
_entity_poly.pdbx_seq_one_letter_code
_entity_poly.pdbx_strand_id
1 'polypeptide(L)'
;MKPTIEQIDGSSKQLSKHPIQFTPETLRTHLEPIIHKMVAWEDSYPFRQPVDPVALNILDYPTINKHIMNISTMHNKLLRGEYKNPLQFC
;
A
#
# COMPACT_ATOMS: atom_id res chain seq x y z
N MET A 1 -39.69 9.33 15.93
CA MET A 1 -38.97 8.07 16.19
C MET A 1 -37.49 8.40 16.23
N LYS A 2 -36.82 8.21 17.37
CA LYS A 2 -35.39 8.51 17.52
C LYS A 2 -34.60 7.26 17.12
N PRO A 3 -33.52 7.36 16.33
CA PRO A 3 -32.71 6.21 15.97
C PRO A 3 -31.98 5.68 17.21
N THR A 4 -32.14 4.38 17.46
CA THR A 4 -31.42 3.65 18.50
C THR A 4 -29.99 3.46 18.04
N ILE A 5 -29.03 4.09 18.73
CA ILE A 5 -27.61 3.77 18.59
C ILE A 5 -27.37 2.47 19.36
N GLU A 6 -26.98 1.41 18.64
CA GLU A 6 -26.54 0.17 19.27
C GLU A 6 -25.34 0.48 20.18
N GLN A 7 -25.49 0.16 21.46
CA GLN A 7 -24.43 0.32 22.44
C GLN A 7 -23.28 -0.62 22.09
N ILE A 8 -22.10 -0.04 21.86
CA ILE A 8 -20.87 -0.77 21.61
C ILE A 8 -20.50 -1.47 22.92
N ASP A 9 -20.81 -2.76 23.04
CA ASP A 9 -20.38 -3.58 24.18
C ASP A 9 -18.85 -3.55 24.28
N GLY A 10 -18.36 -3.17 25.46
CA GLY A 10 -16.95 -3.01 25.81
C GLY A 10 -16.19 -4.33 25.96
N SER A 11 -16.53 -5.35 25.18
CA SER A 11 -15.76 -6.58 25.12
C SER A 11 -14.50 -6.33 24.28
N SER A 12 -13.45 -5.85 24.95
CA SER A 12 -12.09 -5.87 24.41
C SER A 12 -11.76 -7.31 24.04
N LYS A 13 -11.92 -7.66 22.76
CA LYS A 13 -11.36 -8.90 22.21
C LYS A 13 -9.87 -8.85 22.48
N GLN A 14 -9.40 -9.62 23.46
CA GLN A 14 -7.99 -9.72 23.75
C GLN A 14 -7.27 -10.14 22.46
N LEU A 15 -6.44 -9.23 21.95
CA LEU A 15 -5.54 -9.53 20.84
C LEU A 15 -4.67 -10.71 21.27
N SER A 16 -4.65 -11.77 20.46
CA SER A 16 -3.88 -12.97 20.76
C SER A 16 -2.42 -12.59 21.02
N LYS A 17 -1.85 -13.04 22.14
CA LYS A 17 -0.45 -12.80 22.54
C LYS A 17 0.60 -13.42 21.59
N HIS A 18 0.16 -14.09 20.52
CA HIS A 18 1.04 -14.65 19.51
C HIS A 18 1.52 -13.56 18.54
N PRO A 19 2.81 -13.55 18.16
CA PRO A 19 3.31 -12.62 17.16
C PRO A 19 2.48 -12.73 15.88
N ILE A 20 1.91 -11.62 15.42
CA ILE A 20 1.22 -11.57 14.14
C ILE A 20 2.26 -11.86 13.06
N GLN A 21 2.15 -13.02 12.41
CA GLN A 21 3.04 -13.40 11.32
C GLN A 21 2.42 -12.98 9.99
N PHE A 22 3.08 -12.08 9.28
CA PHE A 22 2.72 -11.73 7.92
C PHE A 22 3.47 -12.65 6.95
N THR A 23 2.73 -13.46 6.19
CA THR A 23 3.31 -14.24 5.09
C THR A 23 3.23 -13.45 3.78
N PRO A 24 4.14 -13.66 2.82
CA PRO A 24 4.05 -13.04 1.51
C PRO A 24 2.69 -13.26 0.84
N GLU A 25 2.11 -14.45 1.02
CA GLU A 25 0.81 -14.80 0.44
C GLU A 25 -0.32 -13.99 1.07
N THR A 26 -0.39 -13.95 2.40
CA THR A 26 -1.38 -13.13 3.11
C THR A 26 -1.27 -11.66 2.73
N LEU A 27 -0.04 -11.14 2.58
CA LEU A 27 0.18 -9.77 2.14
C LEU A 27 -0.31 -9.54 0.71
N ARG A 28 -0.02 -10.45 -0.23
CA ARG A 28 -0.55 -10.35 -1.60
C ARG A 28 -2.08 -10.35 -1.61
N THR A 29 -2.71 -11.32 -0.97
CA THR A 29 -4.17 -11.45 -0.91
C THR A 29 -4.87 -10.16 -0.47
N HIS A 30 -4.29 -9.44 0.50
CA HIS A 30 -4.90 -8.23 1.04
C HIS A 30 -4.46 -6.92 0.37
N LEU A 31 -3.23 -6.85 -0.16
CA LEU A 31 -2.67 -5.61 -0.72
C LEU A 31 -2.82 -5.51 -2.23
N GLU A 32 -2.89 -6.62 -2.97
CA GLU A 32 -3.06 -6.60 -4.42
C GLU A 32 -4.38 -5.91 -4.87
N PRO A 33 -5.53 -6.11 -4.19
CA PRO A 33 -6.74 -5.34 -4.51
C PRO A 33 -6.57 -3.83 -4.34
N ILE A 34 -5.71 -3.38 -3.42
CA ILE A 34 -5.40 -1.97 -3.21
C ILE A 34 -4.61 -1.44 -4.40
N ILE A 35 -3.61 -2.18 -4.88
CA ILE A 35 -2.84 -1.81 -6.09
C ILE A 35 -3.77 -1.69 -7.30
N HIS A 36 -4.64 -2.68 -7.53
CA HIS A 36 -5.61 -2.64 -8.62
C HIS A 36 -6.54 -1.44 -8.51
N LYS A 37 -7.01 -1.16 -7.29
CA LYS A 37 -7.79 0.05 -7.03
C LYS A 37 -6.97 1.29 -7.36
N MET A 38 -5.71 1.43 -6.98
CA MET A 38 -4.90 2.60 -7.31
C MET A 38 -4.77 2.79 -8.83
N VAL A 39 -4.45 1.74 -9.59
CA VAL A 39 -4.27 1.81 -11.05
C VAL A 39 -5.57 2.19 -11.77
N ALA A 40 -6.72 1.77 -11.25
CA ALA A 40 -8.02 2.06 -11.84
C ALA A 40 -8.38 3.56 -11.85
N TRP A 41 -7.71 4.38 -11.03
CA TRP A 41 -7.96 5.82 -10.97
C TRP A 41 -7.21 6.52 -12.10
N GLU A 42 -7.84 7.47 -12.76
CA GLU A 42 -7.24 8.23 -13.85
C GLU A 42 -6.01 9.01 -13.36
N ASP A 43 -6.15 9.69 -12.22
CA ASP A 43 -5.09 10.45 -11.55
C ASP A 43 -3.86 9.62 -11.15
N SER A 44 -3.95 8.28 -11.21
CA SER A 44 -2.80 7.42 -10.94
C SER A 44 -1.77 7.43 -12.06
N TYR A 45 -2.13 7.89 -13.27
CA TYR A 45 -1.28 7.83 -14.48
C TYR A 45 0.20 8.24 -14.23
N PRO A 46 0.53 9.41 -13.66
CA PRO A 46 1.91 9.82 -13.42
C PRO A 46 2.67 8.94 -12.41
N PHE A 47 1.95 8.12 -11.62
CA PHE A 47 2.53 7.24 -10.60
C PHE A 47 2.58 5.77 -11.02
N ARG A 48 2.07 5.41 -12.21
CA ARG A 48 2.03 4.00 -12.67
C ARG A 48 3.41 3.43 -12.98
N GLN A 49 4.33 4.27 -13.42
CA GLN A 49 5.69 3.90 -13.84
C GLN A 49 6.74 4.74 -13.11
N PRO A 50 8.02 4.30 -13.10
CA PRO A 50 9.11 5.15 -12.65
C PRO A 50 9.10 6.48 -13.39
N VAL A 51 9.36 7.57 -12.65
CA VAL A 51 9.54 8.89 -13.26
C VAL A 51 10.79 8.84 -14.14
N ASP A 52 10.65 9.29 -15.39
CA ASP A 52 11.75 9.50 -16.32
C ASP A 52 12.13 11.00 -16.30
N PRO A 53 13.21 11.37 -15.59
CA PRO A 53 13.59 12.77 -15.45
C PRO A 53 14.04 13.41 -16.76
N VAL A 54 14.54 12.61 -17.71
CA VAL A 54 15.04 13.09 -19.00
C VAL A 54 13.86 13.40 -19.91
N ALA A 55 12.90 12.46 -20.02
CA ALA A 55 11.69 12.65 -20.83
C ALA A 55 10.84 13.83 -20.33
N LEU A 56 10.85 14.09 -19.02
CA LEU A 56 10.11 15.19 -18.39
C LEU A 56 10.90 16.48 -18.25
N ASN A 57 12.17 16.51 -18.68
CA ASN A 57 13.06 17.66 -18.57
C ASN A 57 13.22 18.21 -17.13
N ILE A 58 13.30 17.30 -16.16
CA ILE A 58 13.48 17.57 -14.71
C ILE A 58 14.74 16.86 -14.18
N LEU A 59 15.90 17.23 -14.71
CA LEU A 59 17.15 16.49 -14.49
C LEU A 59 17.62 16.45 -13.03
N ASP A 60 17.14 17.36 -12.18
CA ASP A 60 17.41 17.43 -10.74
C ASP A 60 16.47 16.54 -9.88
N TYR A 61 15.52 15.85 -10.50
CA TYR A 61 14.57 14.95 -9.83
C TYR A 61 15.25 13.85 -8.98
N PRO A 62 16.33 13.17 -9.44
CA PRO A 62 16.99 12.12 -8.66
C PRO A 62 17.74 12.65 -7.42
N THR A 63 18.12 13.93 -7.43
CA THR A 63 18.88 14.54 -6.34
C THR A 63 18.03 14.83 -5.10
N ILE A 64 16.71 14.98 -5.26
CA ILE A 64 15.79 15.36 -4.18
C ILE A 64 15.16 14.13 -3.51
N ASN A 65 14.79 13.10 -4.28
CA ASN A 65 14.07 11.93 -3.78
C ASN A 65 14.89 10.63 -3.93
N LYS A 66 15.52 10.18 -2.84
CA LYS A 66 16.38 8.97 -2.83
C LYS A 66 15.62 7.64 -2.81
N HIS A 67 14.31 7.67 -2.53
CA HIS A 67 13.45 6.49 -2.45
C HIS A 67 12.21 6.67 -3.32
N ILE A 68 12.41 6.78 -4.63
CA ILE A 68 11.33 6.87 -5.61
C ILE A 68 10.55 5.55 -5.58
N MET A 69 9.23 5.63 -5.36
CA MET A 69 8.31 4.50 -5.43
C MET A 69 7.18 4.83 -6.40
N ASN A 70 6.85 3.90 -7.28
CA ASN A 70 5.74 3.98 -8.22
C ASN A 70 4.91 2.69 -8.13
N ILE A 71 3.70 2.70 -8.68
CA ILE A 71 2.74 1.60 -8.52
C ILE A 71 3.27 0.28 -9.12
N SER A 72 3.97 0.31 -10.26
CA SER A 72 4.58 -0.91 -10.81
C SER A 72 5.68 -1.47 -9.92
N THR A 73 6.46 -0.60 -9.27
CA THR A 73 7.50 -1.02 -8.31
C THR A 73 6.88 -1.60 -7.05
N MET A 74 5.83 -0.99 -6.50
CA MET A 74 5.10 -1.55 -5.35
C MET A 74 4.52 -2.94 -5.67
N HIS A 75 3.93 -3.07 -6.85
CA HIS A 75 3.38 -4.35 -7.31
C HIS A 75 4.46 -5.42 -7.44
N ASN A 76 5.59 -5.09 -8.07
CA ASN A 76 6.71 -6.03 -8.20
C ASN A 76 7.28 -6.45 -6.84
N LYS A 77 7.40 -5.53 -5.88
CA LYS A 77 7.83 -5.84 -4.51
C LYS A 77 6.85 -6.76 -3.79
N LEU A 78 5.55 -6.54 -3.99
CA LEU A 78 4.50 -7.40 -3.45
C LEU A 78 4.55 -8.81 -4.04
N LEU A 79 4.69 -8.93 -5.36
CA LEU A 79 4.82 -10.21 -6.06
C LEU A 79 6.11 -10.94 -5.70
N ARG A 80 7.20 -10.24 -5.41
CA ARG A 80 8.46 -10.86 -4.94
C ARG A 80 8.48 -11.19 -3.45
N GLY A 81 7.45 -10.81 -2.70
CA GLY A 81 7.38 -11.04 -1.26
C GLY A 81 8.38 -10.20 -0.47
N GLU A 82 8.77 -9.03 -0.99
CA GLU A 82 9.76 -8.16 -0.37
C GLU A 82 9.20 -7.35 0.82
N TYR A 83 7.87 -7.32 0.97
CA TYR A 83 7.22 -6.72 2.13
C TYR A 83 7.18 -7.70 3.31
N LYS A 84 7.71 -7.28 4.46
CA LYS A 84 7.71 -8.05 5.71
C LYS A 84 6.44 -7.86 6.54
N ASN A 85 5.75 -6.73 6.33
CA ASN A 85 4.53 -6.36 7.02
C ASN A 85 3.79 -5.26 6.21
N PRO A 86 2.52 -4.98 6.53
CA PRO A 86 1.74 -3.97 5.80
C PRO A 86 2.28 -2.54 5.92
N LEU A 87 3.01 -2.20 6.98
CA LEU A 87 3.56 -0.84 7.16
C LEU A 87 4.65 -0.51 6.13
N GLN A 88 5.29 -1.52 5.54
CA GLN A 88 6.25 -1.31 4.47
C GLN A 88 5.58 -0.99 3.12
N PHE A 89 4.27 -1.23 3.01
CA PHE A 89 3.46 -0.91 1.84
C PHE A 89 2.86 0.51 1.89
N CYS A 90 2.90 1.16 3.06
CA CYS A 90 2.48 2.55 3.27
C CYS A 90 3.64 3.53 3.04
#